data_AF-A0AA51NED0-F1
#
_entry.id   AF-A0AA51NED0-F1
#
_cell.length_a   1.000
_cell.length_b   1.000
_cell.length_c   1.000
_cell.angle_alpha   90.00
_cell.angle_beta   90.00
_cell.angle_gamma   90.00
#
_symmetry.space_group_name_H-M   'P 1'
#
loop_
_entity.id
_entity.type
_entity.pdbx_description
1 polymer ?
#
loop_
_entity_poly.entity_id
_entity_poly.type
_entity_poly.pdbx_seq_one_letter_code
_entity_poly.pdbx_strand_id
1 'polypeptide(L)'
;MKLILYVFIMLLLFPICSNAQLRNNGNLRMHLESNIGLFGDFSNNGNFTNNLGTLHVVGSNPQKFNGTNLIHTNNLIINKASNSLQLDNVLQIAGILTFTNGLIQTDHLDITTEFVNFLDGASYTGESNTSHIDGVVRKTGNDAFVFPTGDNSILRPIAITPPASATDHFTSYYTEGNPQEFYSASSLGADLDHISACEYWILNRTGGNSNVAVTLSWDSNSCGVDNLCDLRVSRWDGAQWISGGNGGVSGTEASGTLVSGTNCSVPEPISSFSPFTLGSFSSDNPLPISLISFDAKVCESSVCLSWQTASEINNDFFTVEKSKDGVTWEAFVNLKGAGNSQSVLNYKTIDKSPFSDHSYYRLKQTDFNGEFKYSSIEGVYLENSIAQRLTIYPNPARDNVTIKGLSTELKNIKIYNLMGQEVTSSVMIIKNNITSVELDISLLIQGTYYVKTNNQHNSIIKQ
;
A
#
# COMPACT_ATOMS: atom_id res chain seq x y z
N MET A 1 2.44 -56.05 -6.00
CA MET A 1 1.33 -55.10 -6.20
C MET A 1 1.95 -53.73 -6.49
N LYS A 2 2.01 -53.31 -7.76
CA LYS A 2 2.59 -52.00 -8.15
C LYS A 2 1.51 -50.94 -8.02
N LEU A 3 1.72 -49.93 -7.19
CA LEU A 3 0.86 -48.75 -7.11
C LEU A 3 1.27 -47.78 -8.22
N ILE A 4 0.37 -47.51 -9.16
CA ILE A 4 0.54 -46.49 -10.20
C ILE A 4 -0.05 -45.19 -9.65
N LEU A 5 0.77 -44.16 -9.52
CA LEU A 5 0.35 -42.82 -9.12
C LEU A 5 -0.07 -42.06 -10.38
N TYR A 6 -1.37 -41.76 -10.52
CA TYR A 6 -1.87 -40.88 -11.57
C TYR A 6 -1.68 -39.43 -11.16
N VAL A 7 -0.79 -38.71 -11.85
CA VAL A 7 -0.66 -37.25 -11.74
C VAL A 7 -1.63 -36.63 -12.74
N PHE A 8 -2.67 -35.95 -12.25
CA PHE A 8 -3.62 -35.20 -13.06
C PHE A 8 -3.05 -33.79 -13.30
N ILE A 9 -2.46 -33.57 -14.47
CA ILE A 9 -2.02 -32.22 -14.89
C ILE A 9 -3.25 -31.52 -15.49
N MET A 10 -3.84 -30.61 -14.73
CA MET A 10 -4.89 -29.72 -15.22
C MET A 10 -4.26 -28.63 -16.09
N LEU A 11 -4.30 -28.80 -17.41
CA LEU A 11 -3.86 -27.78 -18.36
C LEU A 11 -4.94 -26.69 -18.42
N LEU A 12 -4.73 -25.59 -17.69
CA LEU A 12 -5.50 -24.36 -17.86
C LEU A 12 -5.13 -23.72 -19.21
N LEU A 13 -5.94 -23.97 -20.22
CA LEU A 13 -5.90 -23.25 -21.49
C LEU A 13 -6.50 -21.85 -21.28
N PHE A 14 -5.65 -20.85 -21.07
CA PHE A 14 -6.06 -19.46 -21.20
C PHE A 14 -6.36 -19.16 -22.67
N PRO A 15 -7.44 -18.42 -22.99
CA PRO A 15 -7.68 -17.98 -24.36
C PRO A 15 -6.56 -17.01 -24.76
N ILE A 16 -5.73 -17.42 -25.73
CA ILE A 16 -4.76 -16.55 -26.39
C ILE A 16 -5.57 -15.56 -27.23
N CYS A 17 -5.95 -14.43 -26.64
CA CYS A 17 -6.33 -13.27 -27.43
C CYS A 17 -5.03 -12.59 -27.84
N SER A 18 -4.69 -12.72 -29.13
CA SER A 18 -3.60 -11.99 -29.78
C SER A 18 -3.87 -10.48 -29.66
N ASN A 19 -3.27 -9.82 -28.67
CA ASN A 19 -3.14 -8.37 -28.70
C ASN A 19 -2.37 -7.99 -29.97
N ALA A 20 -2.90 -7.08 -30.76
CA ALA A 20 -2.21 -6.59 -31.96
C ALA A 20 -0.83 -6.05 -31.55
N GLN A 21 0.22 -6.80 -31.90
CA GLN A 21 1.60 -6.53 -31.53
C GLN A 21 2.37 -6.11 -32.79
N LEU A 22 3.00 -4.93 -32.76
CA LEU A 22 3.99 -4.57 -33.77
C LEU A 22 5.32 -5.23 -33.38
N ARG A 23 5.90 -6.03 -34.28
CA ARG A 23 7.22 -6.65 -34.08
C ARG A 23 8.19 -6.15 -35.15
N ASN A 24 9.30 -5.54 -34.73
CA ASN A 24 10.42 -5.28 -35.61
C ASN A 24 11.45 -6.40 -35.50
N ASN A 25 11.69 -7.15 -36.58
CA ASN A 25 12.75 -8.16 -36.68
C ASN A 25 13.82 -7.77 -37.73
N GLY A 26 13.74 -6.55 -38.28
CA GLY A 26 14.59 -6.08 -39.37
C GLY A 26 15.16 -4.69 -39.10
N ASN A 27 15.30 -3.87 -40.14
CA ASN A 27 15.69 -2.47 -39.98
C ASN A 27 14.45 -1.58 -40.06
N LEU A 28 14.07 -0.96 -38.95
CA LEU A 28 13.01 0.04 -38.89
C LEU A 28 13.65 1.41 -38.62
N ARG A 29 13.22 2.44 -39.36
CA ARG A 29 13.71 3.80 -39.16
C ARG A 29 12.60 4.83 -39.37
N MET A 30 12.55 5.81 -38.48
CA MET A 30 11.70 6.99 -38.52
C MET A 30 12.51 8.17 -39.04
N HIS A 31 12.07 8.75 -40.16
CA HIS A 31 12.70 9.94 -40.73
C HIS A 31 12.20 11.22 -40.04
N LEU A 32 12.84 12.36 -40.37
CA LEU A 32 12.42 13.67 -39.88
C LEU A 32 10.93 13.90 -40.20
N GLU A 33 10.20 14.55 -39.29
CA GLU A 33 8.75 14.83 -39.38
C GLU A 33 7.83 13.60 -39.39
N SER A 34 8.37 12.37 -39.38
CA SER A 34 7.54 11.17 -39.29
C SER A 34 6.87 11.06 -37.91
N ASN A 35 5.61 10.63 -37.91
CA ASN A 35 4.82 10.40 -36.70
C ASN A 35 4.26 8.99 -36.75
N ILE A 36 4.57 8.16 -35.76
CA ILE A 36 4.03 6.80 -35.63
C ILE A 36 3.25 6.71 -34.32
N GLY A 37 1.97 6.36 -34.40
CA GLY A 37 1.14 6.07 -33.23
C GLY A 37 1.03 4.57 -32.97
N LEU A 38 1.37 4.14 -31.76
CA LEU A 38 1.26 2.77 -31.29
C LEU A 38 0.13 2.65 -30.28
N PHE A 39 -0.89 1.86 -30.63
CA PHE A 39 -2.06 1.56 -29.78
C PHE A 39 -1.96 0.20 -29.06
N GLY A 40 -1.00 -0.64 -29.45
CA GLY A 40 -0.75 -1.96 -28.89
C GLY A 40 0.70 -2.16 -28.50
N ASP A 41 1.06 -3.41 -28.21
CA ASP A 41 2.40 -3.78 -27.79
C ASP A 41 3.43 -3.59 -28.91
N PHE A 42 4.66 -3.26 -28.53
CA PHE A 42 5.78 -3.14 -29.47
C PHE A 42 6.96 -4.00 -29.01
N SER A 43 7.46 -4.85 -29.91
CA SER A 43 8.65 -5.66 -29.67
C SER A 43 9.74 -5.31 -30.68
N ASN A 44 10.90 -4.89 -30.20
CA ASN A 44 12.05 -4.60 -31.04
C ASN A 44 13.14 -5.67 -30.90
N ASN A 45 13.24 -6.54 -31.91
CA ASN A 45 14.31 -7.53 -32.06
C ASN A 45 15.25 -7.20 -33.22
N GLY A 46 14.98 -6.11 -33.93
CA GLY A 46 15.73 -5.62 -35.08
C GLY A 46 16.50 -4.32 -34.77
N ASN A 47 17.09 -3.74 -35.79
CA ASN A 47 17.71 -2.42 -35.70
C ASN A 47 16.62 -1.35 -35.71
N PHE A 48 16.58 -0.50 -34.68
CA PHE A 48 15.71 0.65 -34.58
C PHE A 48 16.53 1.83 -34.03
N THR A 49 17.38 2.40 -34.88
CA THR A 49 18.38 3.42 -34.52
C THR A 49 18.32 4.62 -35.46
N ASN A 50 18.93 5.74 -35.08
CA ASN A 50 18.98 6.98 -35.87
C ASN A 50 17.59 7.47 -36.30
N ASN A 51 16.62 7.28 -35.42
CA ASN A 51 15.26 7.79 -35.58
C ASN A 51 15.30 9.31 -35.40
N LEU A 52 14.55 10.06 -36.22
CA LEU A 52 14.47 11.52 -36.19
C LEU A 52 13.04 12.04 -35.97
N GLY A 53 12.04 11.17 -36.14
CA GLY A 53 10.63 11.49 -35.98
C GLY A 53 10.12 11.36 -34.53
N THR A 54 8.81 11.41 -34.37
CA THR A 54 8.11 11.32 -33.09
C THR A 54 7.33 10.01 -32.97
N LEU A 55 7.64 9.23 -31.93
CA LEU A 55 6.86 8.05 -31.56
C LEU A 55 5.77 8.47 -30.57
N HIS A 56 4.53 8.07 -30.83
CA HIS A 56 3.39 8.32 -29.95
C HIS A 56 2.92 6.99 -29.36
N VAL A 57 2.88 6.91 -28.02
CA VAL A 57 2.30 5.80 -27.29
C VAL A 57 0.92 6.23 -26.84
N VAL A 58 -0.12 5.64 -27.44
CA VAL A 58 -1.49 6.16 -27.42
C VAL A 58 -2.49 5.07 -27.10
N GLY A 59 -3.68 5.49 -26.64
CA GLY A 59 -4.79 4.60 -26.35
C GLY A 59 -4.91 4.27 -24.87
N SER A 60 -5.99 3.57 -24.51
CA SER A 60 -6.42 3.35 -23.12
C SER A 60 -6.03 1.98 -22.56
N ASN A 61 -5.68 1.00 -23.39
CA ASN A 61 -5.33 -0.36 -22.95
C ASN A 61 -3.89 -0.40 -22.39
N PRO A 62 -3.56 -1.33 -21.46
CA PRO A 62 -2.17 -1.59 -21.12
C PRO A 62 -1.33 -1.90 -22.37
N GLN A 63 -0.11 -1.35 -22.44
CA GLN A 63 0.82 -1.61 -23.52
C GLN A 63 2.15 -2.06 -22.94
N LYS A 64 2.80 -3.03 -23.60
CA LYS A 64 4.13 -3.49 -23.26
C LYS A 64 5.11 -3.22 -24.39
N PHE A 65 6.21 -2.55 -24.07
CA PHE A 65 7.37 -2.39 -24.95
C PHE A 65 8.47 -3.34 -24.49
N ASN A 66 8.92 -4.22 -25.38
CA ASN A 66 9.91 -5.25 -25.08
C ASN A 66 10.81 -5.55 -26.29
N GLY A 67 11.60 -6.62 -26.21
CA GLY A 67 12.39 -7.15 -27.31
C GLY A 67 13.86 -7.31 -26.95
N THR A 68 14.64 -7.89 -27.86
CA THR A 68 16.06 -8.19 -27.60
C THR A 68 16.99 -7.02 -27.87
N ASN A 69 16.55 -6.00 -28.59
CA ASN A 69 17.33 -4.81 -28.92
C ASN A 69 16.67 -3.56 -28.36
N LEU A 70 17.48 -2.59 -27.93
CA LEU A 70 17.00 -1.31 -27.41
C LEU A 70 16.04 -0.60 -28.38
N ILE A 71 15.14 0.20 -27.83
CA ILE A 71 14.21 1.04 -28.57
C ILE A 71 14.76 2.46 -28.58
N HIS A 72 15.20 2.96 -29.74
CA HIS A 72 15.68 4.34 -29.86
C HIS A 72 14.58 5.25 -30.42
N THR A 73 14.33 6.38 -29.78
CA THR A 73 13.40 7.41 -30.28
C THR A 73 14.10 8.76 -30.27
N ASN A 74 13.78 9.63 -31.23
CA ASN A 74 14.17 11.03 -31.10
C ASN A 74 13.21 11.71 -30.13
N ASN A 75 11.96 11.89 -30.55
CA ASN A 75 10.90 12.40 -29.70
C ASN A 75 9.94 11.27 -29.33
N LEU A 76 9.43 11.31 -28.11
CA LEU A 76 8.46 10.36 -27.58
C LEU A 76 7.31 11.13 -26.93
N ILE A 77 6.08 10.77 -27.25
CA ILE A 77 4.88 11.28 -26.59
C ILE A 77 4.16 10.13 -25.90
N ILE A 78 3.96 10.27 -24.59
CA ILE A 78 3.15 9.35 -23.79
C ILE A 78 1.78 9.98 -23.58
N ASN A 79 0.76 9.38 -24.19
CA ASN A 79 -0.63 9.77 -24.04
C ASN A 79 -1.48 8.54 -23.72
N LYS A 80 -1.27 8.04 -22.51
CA LYS A 80 -1.98 6.94 -21.90
C LYS A 80 -3.09 7.51 -21.03
N ALA A 81 -4.26 7.76 -21.63
CA ALA A 81 -5.42 8.32 -20.92
C ALA A 81 -5.88 7.45 -19.72
N SER A 82 -5.55 6.16 -19.75
CA SER A 82 -5.66 5.20 -18.65
C SER A 82 -4.57 4.14 -18.79
N ASN A 83 -4.20 3.51 -17.68
CA ASN A 83 -3.09 2.55 -17.58
C ASN A 83 -1.71 3.17 -17.88
N SER A 84 -0.68 2.35 -17.79
CA SER A 84 0.73 2.69 -18.02
C SER A 84 1.27 2.04 -19.30
N LEU A 85 2.45 2.49 -19.72
CA LEU A 85 3.34 1.74 -20.59
C LEU A 85 4.26 0.87 -19.71
N GLN A 86 4.14 -0.46 -19.79
CA GLN A 86 5.15 -1.35 -19.23
C GLN A 86 6.35 -1.42 -20.17
N LEU A 87 7.54 -1.09 -19.68
CA LEU A 87 8.78 -1.17 -20.41
C LEU A 87 9.63 -2.32 -19.86
N ASP A 88 9.95 -3.27 -20.72
CA ASP A 88 10.78 -4.47 -20.48
C ASP A 88 11.90 -4.46 -21.54
N ASN A 89 12.60 -3.31 -21.63
CA ASN A 89 13.70 -3.02 -22.54
C ASN A 89 14.36 -1.67 -22.18
N VAL A 90 15.46 -1.34 -22.86
CA VAL A 90 16.04 0.01 -22.84
C VAL A 90 15.31 0.90 -23.84
N LEU A 91 14.76 2.02 -23.36
CA LEU A 91 14.14 3.05 -24.18
C LEU A 91 15.01 4.30 -24.23
N GLN A 92 15.71 4.54 -25.34
CA GLN A 92 16.55 5.71 -25.53
C GLN A 92 15.76 6.88 -26.14
N ILE A 93 15.98 8.08 -25.59
CA ILE A 93 15.39 9.33 -26.05
C ILE A 93 16.54 10.29 -26.39
N ALA A 94 16.59 10.73 -27.65
CA ALA A 94 17.60 11.68 -28.13
C ALA A 94 17.13 13.15 -28.11
N GLY A 95 15.83 13.38 -28.21
CA GLY A 95 15.19 14.69 -28.23
C GLY A 95 14.33 14.90 -26.98
N ILE A 96 13.01 15.01 -27.15
CA ILE A 96 12.09 15.30 -26.04
C ILE A 96 11.14 14.15 -25.74
N LEU A 97 10.98 13.82 -24.45
CA LEU A 97 9.85 13.06 -23.92
C LEU A 97 8.74 14.03 -23.49
N THR A 98 7.55 13.90 -24.08
CA THR A 98 6.38 14.69 -23.67
C THR A 98 5.37 13.78 -22.97
N PHE A 99 5.12 14.04 -21.70
CA PHE A 99 4.01 13.46 -20.97
C PHE A 99 2.75 14.27 -21.26
N THR A 100 1.80 13.65 -21.98
CA THR A 100 0.43 14.16 -22.09
C THR A 100 -0.45 13.56 -21.01
N ASN A 101 -0.34 12.23 -20.79
CA ASN A 101 -0.97 11.52 -19.69
C ASN A 101 -0.32 10.14 -19.50
N GLY A 102 -0.26 9.67 -18.25
CA GLY A 102 0.09 8.31 -17.83
C GLY A 102 1.59 8.05 -17.62
N LEU A 103 1.86 6.86 -17.11
CA LEU A 103 3.17 6.47 -16.59
C LEU A 103 3.96 5.61 -17.60
N ILE A 104 5.28 5.68 -17.52
CA ILE A 104 6.18 4.60 -18.00
C ILE A 104 6.61 3.81 -16.77
N GLN A 105 6.39 2.50 -16.77
CA GLN A 105 6.75 1.60 -15.68
C GLN A 105 7.90 0.68 -16.10
N THR A 106 8.90 0.54 -15.23
CA THR A 106 9.99 -0.45 -15.39
C THR A 106 10.13 -1.25 -14.09
N ASP A 107 10.81 -2.40 -14.12
CA ASP A 107 11.28 -3.00 -12.86
C ASP A 107 12.34 -2.10 -12.21
N HIS A 108 12.10 -1.65 -10.98
CA HIS A 108 13.05 -0.82 -10.21
C HIS A 108 14.35 -1.60 -9.88
N LEU A 109 14.28 -2.93 -9.89
CA LEU A 109 15.42 -3.80 -9.58
C LEU A 109 16.32 -4.08 -10.79
N ASP A 110 15.82 -3.92 -12.03
CA ASP A 110 16.64 -4.08 -13.23
C ASP A 110 17.12 -2.74 -13.82
N ILE A 111 18.15 -2.20 -13.17
CA ILE A 111 18.81 -0.97 -13.63
C ILE A 111 19.70 -1.14 -14.87
N THR A 112 19.79 -2.36 -15.41
CA THR A 112 20.74 -2.74 -16.45
C THR A 112 20.11 -3.00 -17.81
N THR A 113 18.86 -3.48 -17.84
CA THR A 113 18.16 -3.83 -19.08
C THR A 113 16.79 -3.18 -19.24
N GLU A 114 16.19 -2.66 -18.16
CA GLU A 114 14.87 -2.02 -18.18
C GLU A 114 14.94 -0.57 -17.66
N PHE A 115 15.22 0.38 -18.56
CA PHE A 115 15.28 1.79 -18.16
C PHE A 115 15.02 2.74 -19.33
N VAL A 116 14.56 3.93 -18.99
CA VAL A 116 14.46 5.06 -19.92
C VAL A 116 15.76 5.84 -19.88
N ASN A 117 16.44 5.99 -21.02
CA ASN A 117 17.71 6.70 -21.14
C ASN A 117 17.57 8.01 -21.92
N PHE A 118 17.77 9.13 -21.24
CA PHE A 118 17.93 10.44 -21.85
C PHE A 118 19.38 10.61 -22.29
N LEU A 119 19.59 10.82 -23.59
CA LEU A 119 20.91 11.11 -24.16
C LEU A 119 21.34 12.57 -23.90
N ASP A 120 22.53 12.90 -24.36
CA ASP A 120 23.07 14.26 -24.27
C ASP A 120 22.19 15.23 -25.07
N GLY A 121 21.80 16.35 -24.47
CA GLY A 121 20.82 17.30 -24.99
C GLY A 121 19.35 16.88 -24.90
N ALA A 122 19.04 15.65 -24.46
CA ALA A 122 17.66 15.19 -24.33
C ALA A 122 16.95 15.80 -23.10
N SER A 123 15.64 15.99 -23.22
CA SER A 123 14.81 16.64 -22.19
C SER A 123 13.43 16.00 -22.08
N TYR A 124 12.61 16.46 -21.13
CA TYR A 124 11.21 16.08 -21.03
C TYR A 124 10.34 17.27 -20.60
N THR A 125 9.02 17.12 -20.77
CA THR A 125 8.01 18.07 -20.28
C THR A 125 6.71 17.35 -19.92
N GLY A 126 5.88 17.98 -19.09
CA GLY A 126 4.51 17.55 -18.80
C GLY A 126 4.39 16.57 -17.63
N GLU A 127 5.43 16.47 -16.81
CA GLU A 127 5.45 15.61 -15.64
C GLU A 127 4.41 16.01 -14.59
N SER A 128 3.86 15.03 -13.90
CA SER A 128 2.94 15.21 -12.78
C SER A 128 2.85 13.94 -11.94
N ASN A 129 2.14 13.99 -10.82
CA ASN A 129 1.78 12.82 -10.02
C ASN A 129 1.08 11.71 -10.83
N THR A 130 0.45 12.04 -11.96
CA THR A 130 -0.20 11.07 -12.86
C THR A 130 0.57 10.85 -14.16
N SER A 131 1.73 11.48 -14.34
CA SER A 131 2.53 11.36 -15.57
C SER A 131 4.01 11.51 -15.27
N HIS A 132 4.67 10.39 -15.05
CA HIS A 132 6.09 10.32 -14.73
C HIS A 132 6.62 8.92 -15.07
N ILE A 133 7.89 8.69 -14.79
CA ILE A 133 8.51 7.37 -14.90
C ILE A 133 8.48 6.74 -13.51
N ASP A 134 7.62 5.74 -13.35
CA ASP A 134 7.57 4.89 -12.16
C ASP A 134 8.56 3.74 -12.39
N GLY A 135 9.84 4.05 -12.17
CA GLY A 135 10.92 3.17 -12.61
C GLY A 135 12.27 3.83 -12.78
N VAL A 136 13.13 3.12 -13.49
CA VAL A 136 14.53 3.44 -13.67
C VAL A 136 14.72 4.43 -14.82
N VAL A 137 15.38 5.53 -14.52
CA VAL A 137 15.76 6.57 -15.49
C VAL A 137 17.27 6.71 -15.50
N ARG A 138 17.86 6.80 -16.69
CA ARG A 138 19.27 7.12 -16.89
C ARG A 138 19.41 8.43 -17.64
N LYS A 139 20.33 9.27 -17.20
CA LYS A 139 20.87 10.39 -17.98
C LYS A 139 22.28 10.03 -18.42
N THR A 140 22.51 10.06 -19.73
CA THR A 140 23.84 10.02 -20.34
C THR A 140 24.12 11.40 -20.90
N GLY A 141 25.23 12.05 -20.53
CA GLY A 141 25.54 13.40 -21.02
C GLY A 141 26.13 14.33 -19.98
N ASN A 142 26.41 15.56 -20.40
CA ASN A 142 26.97 16.62 -19.56
C ASN A 142 26.00 17.80 -19.34
N ASP A 143 24.70 17.56 -19.46
CA ASP A 143 23.67 18.53 -19.07
C ASP A 143 23.27 18.37 -17.62
N ALA A 144 22.84 19.46 -16.99
CA ALA A 144 22.05 19.37 -15.77
C ALA A 144 20.77 18.58 -16.05
N PHE A 145 20.33 17.76 -15.10
CA PHE A 145 19.17 16.92 -15.34
C PHE A 145 18.35 16.70 -14.06
N VAL A 146 17.04 16.83 -14.19
CA VAL A 146 16.05 16.46 -13.18
C VAL A 146 15.46 15.13 -13.62
N PHE A 147 15.49 14.10 -12.79
CA PHE A 147 14.96 12.80 -13.14
C PHE A 147 13.43 12.82 -12.91
N PRO A 148 12.58 12.57 -13.93
CA PRO A 148 11.13 12.54 -13.77
C PRO A 148 10.66 11.22 -13.13
N THR A 149 11.29 10.84 -12.04
CA THR A 149 11.04 9.61 -11.30
C THR A 149 9.92 9.80 -10.29
N GLY A 150 9.13 8.75 -10.09
CA GLY A 150 8.11 8.66 -9.06
C GLY A 150 7.84 7.22 -8.68
N ASP A 151 6.87 7.03 -7.81
CA ASP A 151 6.40 5.73 -7.34
C ASP A 151 4.87 5.80 -7.30
N ASN A 152 4.22 4.93 -8.07
CA ASN A 152 2.78 4.92 -8.24
C ASN A 152 2.17 6.28 -8.66
N SER A 153 1.53 6.98 -7.73
CA SER A 153 0.85 8.27 -7.97
C SER A 153 1.61 9.47 -7.39
N ILE A 154 2.89 9.27 -7.05
CA ILE A 154 3.73 10.31 -6.45
C ILE A 154 4.91 10.57 -7.38
N LEU A 155 4.95 11.77 -7.94
CA LEU A 155 6.14 12.27 -8.61
C LEU A 155 7.09 12.81 -7.54
N ARG A 156 8.32 12.31 -7.52
CA ARG A 156 9.35 12.83 -6.63
C ARG A 156 10.70 12.89 -7.34
N PRO A 157 11.01 14.04 -7.97
CA PRO A 157 12.24 14.18 -8.73
C PRO A 157 13.47 14.29 -7.84
N ILE A 158 14.58 13.77 -8.33
CA ILE A 158 15.93 14.09 -7.89
C ILE A 158 16.65 14.80 -9.03
N ALA A 159 17.58 15.70 -8.76
CA ALA A 159 18.35 16.36 -9.81
C ALA A 159 19.85 16.30 -9.57
N ILE A 160 20.60 16.44 -10.67
CA ILE A 160 22.06 16.53 -10.66
C ILE A 160 22.51 17.78 -11.42
N THR A 161 23.60 18.39 -10.93
CA THR A 161 24.35 19.36 -11.74
C THR A 161 24.98 18.69 -12.97
N PRO A 162 25.37 19.46 -13.99
CA PRO A 162 26.04 18.93 -15.17
C PRO A 162 27.22 18.01 -14.82
N PRO A 163 27.24 16.76 -15.31
CA PRO A 163 28.45 15.95 -15.32
C PRO A 163 29.55 16.63 -16.16
N ALA A 164 30.82 16.24 -15.94
CA ALA A 164 31.96 16.84 -16.63
C ALA A 164 32.12 16.36 -18.08
N SER A 165 31.59 15.19 -18.44
CA SER A 165 31.74 14.57 -19.77
C SER A 165 30.41 14.11 -20.34
N ALA A 166 30.23 14.28 -21.65
CA ALA A 166 29.04 13.84 -22.39
C ALA A 166 28.87 12.31 -22.43
N THR A 167 29.88 11.56 -21.98
CA THR A 167 29.84 10.09 -21.89
C THR A 167 29.47 9.59 -20.49
N ASP A 168 29.41 10.46 -19.49
CA ASP A 168 29.11 10.05 -18.12
C ASP A 168 27.63 9.72 -17.98
N HIS A 169 27.31 8.76 -17.13
CA HIS A 169 25.94 8.31 -16.93
C HIS A 169 25.56 8.09 -15.47
N PHE A 170 24.38 8.62 -15.13
CA PHE A 170 23.75 8.52 -13.83
C PHE A 170 22.39 7.85 -13.99
N THR A 171 22.12 6.86 -13.15
CA THR A 171 20.86 6.09 -13.15
C THR A 171 20.14 6.29 -11.83
N SER A 172 18.84 6.59 -11.87
CA SER A 172 18.03 6.86 -10.69
C SER A 172 16.66 6.22 -10.76
N TYR A 173 16.12 5.88 -9.58
CA TYR A 173 14.71 5.64 -9.34
C TYR A 173 14.34 6.15 -7.94
N TYR A 174 13.05 6.29 -7.69
CA TYR A 174 12.48 6.77 -6.44
C TYR A 174 11.65 5.66 -5.78
N THR A 175 11.60 5.64 -4.46
CA THR A 175 10.73 4.75 -3.69
C THR A 175 10.05 5.54 -2.58
N GLU A 176 8.71 5.46 -2.52
CA GLU A 176 7.94 5.89 -1.35
C GLU A 176 7.97 4.76 -0.32
N GLY A 177 8.94 4.81 0.58
CA GLY A 177 9.14 3.77 1.56
C GLY A 177 10.25 4.11 2.55
N ASN A 178 10.30 3.34 3.63
CA ASN A 178 11.27 3.56 4.68
C ASN A 178 12.65 3.00 4.28
N PRO A 179 13.68 3.85 4.03
CA PRO A 179 15.01 3.34 3.72
C PRO A 179 15.60 2.50 4.85
N GLN A 180 15.09 2.64 6.08
CA GLN A 180 15.59 1.93 7.26
C GLN A 180 15.32 0.42 7.24
N GLU A 181 14.46 -0.06 6.35
CA GLU A 181 14.25 -1.50 6.12
C GLU A 181 15.49 -2.18 5.53
N PHE A 182 16.33 -1.41 4.83
CA PHE A 182 17.53 -1.91 4.14
C PHE A 182 18.83 -1.27 4.65
N TYR A 183 18.75 -0.07 5.25
CA TYR A 183 19.91 0.73 5.66
C TYR A 183 19.75 1.22 7.10
N SER A 184 20.57 0.73 8.04
CA SER A 184 20.42 1.03 9.47
C SER A 184 20.37 2.54 9.78
N ALA A 185 19.26 3.00 10.37
CA ALA A 185 19.14 4.38 10.87
C ALA A 185 19.91 4.66 12.16
N SER A 186 20.41 3.63 12.85
CA SER A 186 21.22 3.83 14.06
C SER A 186 22.69 4.15 13.74
N SER A 187 23.08 4.06 12.47
CA SER A 187 24.43 4.32 12.00
C SER A 187 24.45 5.65 11.26
N LEU A 188 24.61 6.73 12.01
CA LEU A 188 24.67 8.11 11.51
C LEU A 188 26.08 8.68 11.70
N GLY A 189 26.60 9.30 10.64
CA GLY A 189 27.83 10.06 10.66
C GLY A 189 27.63 11.44 11.31
N ALA A 190 28.71 12.21 11.38
CA ALA A 190 28.64 13.59 11.84
C ALA A 190 27.66 14.41 10.98
N ASP A 191 27.08 15.44 11.60
CA ASP A 191 26.15 16.38 10.98
C ASP A 191 24.80 15.79 10.54
N LEU A 192 24.41 14.65 11.13
CA LEU A 192 23.06 14.08 11.07
C LEU A 192 22.58 13.69 12.47
N ASP A 193 21.41 14.19 12.85
CA ASP A 193 20.66 13.74 14.02
C ASP A 193 19.73 12.57 13.65
N HIS A 194 19.07 12.66 12.50
CA HIS A 194 18.21 11.62 11.95
C HIS A 194 18.01 11.75 10.43
N ILE A 195 17.40 10.73 9.83
CA ILE A 195 17.08 10.65 8.39
C ILE A 195 15.61 10.32 8.17
N SER A 196 15.03 10.86 7.10
CA SER A 196 13.64 10.61 6.70
C SER A 196 13.36 9.11 6.56
N ALA A 197 12.17 8.71 7.02
CA ALA A 197 11.70 7.34 7.04
C ALA A 197 10.62 7.07 5.99
N CYS A 198 10.39 7.98 5.05
CA CYS A 198 9.22 7.93 4.18
C CYS A 198 9.53 7.81 2.71
N GLU A 199 10.72 8.22 2.31
CA GLU A 199 11.13 8.10 0.93
C GLU A 199 12.64 8.07 0.80
N TYR A 200 13.09 7.50 -0.30
CA TYR A 200 14.49 7.54 -0.70
C TYR A 200 14.63 7.48 -2.21
N TRP A 201 15.79 7.93 -2.68
CA TRP A 201 16.18 7.84 -4.07
C TRP A 201 17.40 6.96 -4.17
N ILE A 202 17.37 6.05 -5.13
CA ILE A 202 18.59 5.47 -5.66
C ILE A 202 19.09 6.40 -6.74
N LEU A 203 20.35 6.81 -6.65
CA LEU A 203 21.03 7.57 -7.70
C LEU A 203 22.45 7.04 -7.76
N ASN A 204 22.76 6.30 -8.81
CA ASN A 204 24.06 5.67 -9.03
C ASN A 204 24.78 6.35 -10.19
N ARG A 205 26.08 6.64 -10.01
CA ARG A 205 26.98 6.87 -11.15
C ARG A 205 27.27 5.52 -11.79
N THR A 206 26.55 5.20 -12.86
CA THR A 206 26.71 3.89 -13.53
C THR A 206 27.85 3.89 -14.53
N GLY A 207 28.44 5.05 -14.85
CA GLY A 207 29.71 5.15 -15.56
C GLY A 207 30.20 6.58 -15.78
N GLY A 208 31.47 6.67 -16.11
CA GLY A 208 32.24 7.91 -15.95
C GLY A 208 32.70 8.15 -14.51
N ASN A 209 33.29 9.33 -14.27
CA ASN A 209 33.93 9.69 -12.99
C ASN A 209 33.51 11.07 -12.47
N SER A 210 32.50 11.70 -13.07
CA SER A 210 32.03 13.01 -12.62
C SER A 210 31.52 12.98 -11.19
N ASN A 211 31.81 14.06 -10.47
CA ASN A 211 31.17 14.39 -9.21
C ASN A 211 30.11 15.46 -9.53
N VAL A 212 28.92 15.33 -8.95
CA VAL A 212 27.79 16.24 -9.20
C VAL A 212 27.19 16.65 -7.87
N ALA A 213 26.65 17.87 -7.77
CA ALA A 213 25.79 18.22 -6.65
C ALA A 213 24.42 17.58 -6.88
N VAL A 214 23.82 17.07 -5.82
CA VAL A 214 22.54 16.36 -5.85
C VAL A 214 21.47 17.21 -5.21
N THR A 215 20.33 17.33 -5.88
CA THR A 215 19.17 18.07 -5.38
C THR A 215 18.02 17.11 -5.10
N LEU A 216 17.60 17.03 -3.84
CA LEU A 216 16.41 16.28 -3.42
C LEU A 216 15.20 17.22 -3.43
N SER A 217 14.01 16.70 -3.73
CA SER A 217 12.76 17.44 -3.61
C SER A 217 11.95 16.95 -2.42
N TRP A 218 11.01 17.78 -1.95
CA TRP A 218 10.03 17.37 -0.93
C TRP A 218 8.69 18.06 -1.14
N ASP A 219 7.63 17.47 -0.60
CA ASP A 219 6.33 18.11 -0.39
C ASP A 219 5.65 17.61 0.89
N SER A 220 4.33 17.84 1.01
CA SER A 220 3.51 17.38 2.14
C SER A 220 3.54 15.87 2.42
N ASN A 221 3.96 15.04 1.45
CA ASN A 221 4.11 13.59 1.60
C ASN A 221 5.51 13.18 2.07
N SER A 222 6.48 14.10 2.07
CA SER A 222 7.89 13.87 2.42
C SER A 222 8.17 13.90 3.92
N CYS A 223 7.14 13.68 4.72
CA CYS A 223 7.28 13.45 6.15
C CYS A 223 7.74 14.64 6.99
N GLY A 224 7.40 15.85 6.52
CA GLY A 224 7.50 17.07 7.32
C GLY A 224 8.87 17.74 7.21
N VAL A 225 8.84 19.04 6.97
CA VAL A 225 10.01 19.91 6.95
C VAL A 225 9.60 21.17 7.70
N ASP A 226 10.25 21.43 8.83
CA ASP A 226 9.95 22.54 9.74
C ASP A 226 11.06 23.61 9.75
N ASN A 227 12.29 23.22 9.42
CA ASN A 227 13.46 24.10 9.41
C ASN A 227 14.34 23.83 8.18
N LEU A 228 14.21 24.71 7.18
CA LEU A 228 14.89 24.59 5.90
C LEU A 228 16.42 24.56 6.00
N CYS A 229 17.03 25.33 6.89
CA CYS A 229 18.50 25.33 7.01
C CYS A 229 19.03 24.17 7.86
N ASP A 230 18.17 23.48 8.59
CA ASP A 230 18.56 22.27 9.32
C ASP A 230 18.50 21.01 8.46
N LEU A 231 17.75 21.05 7.35
CA LEU A 231 17.72 19.97 6.36
C LEU A 231 19.11 19.61 5.85
N ARG A 232 19.31 18.34 5.56
CA ARG A 232 20.54 17.76 4.99
C ARG A 232 20.19 16.82 3.85
N VAL A 233 20.98 16.87 2.79
CA VAL A 233 21.06 15.76 1.84
C VAL A 233 21.78 14.63 2.57
N SER A 234 21.13 13.50 2.80
CA SER A 234 21.74 12.35 3.47
C SER A 234 22.01 11.25 2.47
N ARG A 235 23.14 10.56 2.61
CA ARG A 235 23.47 9.40 1.77
C ARG A 235 24.05 8.25 2.57
N TRP A 236 23.80 7.02 2.15
CA TRP A 236 24.51 5.87 2.72
C TRP A 236 25.91 5.76 2.10
N ASP A 237 26.91 5.38 2.89
CA ASP A 237 28.29 5.16 2.41
C ASP A 237 28.69 3.68 2.34
N GLY A 238 27.77 2.77 2.68
CA GLY A 238 28.03 1.34 2.83
C GLY A 238 28.06 0.87 4.27
N ALA A 239 28.24 1.78 5.24
CA ALA A 239 28.29 1.48 6.66
C ALA A 239 27.41 2.39 7.51
N GLN A 240 27.26 3.66 7.14
CA GLN A 240 26.48 4.66 7.85
C GLN A 240 25.88 5.69 6.89
N TRP A 241 24.85 6.39 7.35
CA TRP A 241 24.35 7.60 6.69
C TRP A 241 25.30 8.74 6.96
N ILE A 242 25.69 9.47 5.93
CA ILE A 242 26.52 10.66 6.06
C ILE A 242 25.85 11.86 5.41
N SER A 243 26.14 13.02 5.97
CA SER A 243 25.66 14.29 5.45
C SER A 243 26.39 14.67 4.16
N GLY A 244 25.62 14.89 3.09
CA GLY A 244 26.00 15.72 1.94
C GLY A 244 25.72 17.21 2.17
N GLY A 245 25.29 17.57 3.39
CA GLY A 245 25.12 18.96 3.82
C GLY A 245 23.88 19.65 3.27
N ASN A 246 23.89 20.98 3.33
CA ASN A 246 22.86 21.88 2.83
C ASN A 246 23.53 23.02 2.04
N GLY A 247 23.49 22.91 0.72
CA GLY A 247 24.03 23.88 -0.21
C GLY A 247 23.04 24.96 -0.65
N GLY A 248 21.84 24.98 -0.05
CA GLY A 248 20.79 25.91 -0.39
C GLY A 248 19.45 25.23 -0.58
N VAL A 249 18.41 25.98 -0.26
CA VAL A 249 17.03 25.53 -0.28
C VAL A 249 16.20 26.48 -1.14
N SER A 250 15.30 25.92 -1.94
CA SER A 250 14.29 26.66 -2.71
C SER A 250 12.90 26.15 -2.32
N GLY A 251 11.93 27.04 -2.17
CA GLY A 251 10.56 26.70 -1.79
C GLY A 251 10.21 27.08 -0.35
N THR A 252 9.34 26.29 0.26
CA THR A 252 8.80 26.50 1.61
C THR A 252 8.79 25.19 2.38
N GLU A 253 8.56 25.23 3.68
CA GLU A 253 8.35 24.04 4.53
C GLU A 253 7.37 23.03 3.91
N ALA A 254 6.29 23.50 3.27
CA ALA A 254 5.30 22.62 2.62
C ALA A 254 5.80 21.91 1.34
N SER A 255 6.75 22.50 0.61
CA SER A 255 7.29 21.93 -0.63
C SER A 255 8.51 22.69 -1.14
N GLY A 256 9.52 21.99 -1.64
CA GLY A 256 10.71 22.61 -2.19
C GLY A 256 11.80 21.64 -2.65
N THR A 257 13.02 22.18 -2.79
CA THR A 257 14.22 21.44 -3.18
C THR A 257 15.43 21.81 -2.35
N LEU A 258 16.26 20.82 -2.02
CA LEU A 258 17.48 20.94 -1.23
C LEU A 258 18.66 20.41 -2.04
N VAL A 259 19.69 21.23 -2.25
CA VAL A 259 20.92 20.80 -2.92
C VAL A 259 22.02 20.46 -1.91
N SER A 260 22.86 19.46 -2.21
CA SER A 260 24.03 19.12 -1.41
C SER A 260 25.01 20.29 -1.36
N GLY A 261 25.68 20.49 -0.22
CA GLY A 261 26.65 21.57 -0.05
C GLY A 261 26.76 22.09 1.38
N THR A 262 27.20 23.34 1.54
CA THR A 262 27.54 23.90 2.85
C THR A 262 26.84 25.24 3.13
N ASN A 263 26.70 25.55 4.43
CA ASN A 263 26.23 26.84 4.95
C ASN A 263 24.83 27.28 4.49
N CYS A 264 23.95 26.37 4.10
CA CYS A 264 22.59 26.68 3.62
C CYS A 264 22.59 27.60 2.38
N SER A 265 23.68 27.63 1.60
CA SER A 265 23.78 28.55 0.45
C SER A 265 24.86 28.22 -0.59
N VAL A 266 25.74 27.25 -0.34
CA VAL A 266 26.86 26.93 -1.24
C VAL A 266 26.71 25.50 -1.77
N PRO A 267 26.22 25.28 -3.01
CA PRO A 267 26.12 23.95 -3.59
C PRO A 267 27.50 23.31 -3.79
N GLU A 268 27.67 22.05 -3.40
CA GLU A 268 28.92 21.31 -3.57
C GLU A 268 28.70 19.92 -4.17
N PRO A 269 29.58 19.47 -5.10
CA PRO A 269 29.52 18.13 -5.66
C PRO A 269 29.84 17.03 -4.64
N ILE A 270 29.16 15.89 -4.79
CA ILE A 270 29.46 14.66 -4.07
C ILE A 270 30.11 13.63 -5.00
N SER A 271 30.91 12.72 -4.42
CA SER A 271 31.74 11.76 -5.17
C SER A 271 31.33 10.30 -5.00
N SER A 272 30.38 10.03 -4.11
CA SER A 272 29.84 8.70 -3.82
C SER A 272 28.33 8.81 -3.66
N PHE A 273 27.68 7.71 -4.01
CA PHE A 273 26.31 7.74 -4.50
C PHE A 273 25.52 6.56 -3.96
N SER A 274 24.27 6.85 -3.61
CA SER A 274 23.17 5.94 -3.30
C SER A 274 23.24 5.16 -1.98
N PRO A 275 22.05 4.89 -1.38
CA PRO A 275 20.81 5.67 -1.47
C PRO A 275 20.98 7.11 -0.97
N PHE A 276 20.03 7.97 -1.34
CA PHE A 276 19.83 9.31 -0.80
C PHE A 276 18.47 9.43 -0.12
N THR A 277 18.40 10.24 0.94
CA THR A 277 17.14 10.68 1.55
C THR A 277 17.35 12.04 2.22
N LEU A 278 16.27 12.68 2.68
CA LEU A 278 16.38 13.87 3.51
C LEU A 278 16.88 13.47 4.90
N GLY A 279 17.66 14.33 5.55
CA GLY A 279 17.92 14.23 6.98
C GLY A 279 17.92 15.58 7.64
N SER A 280 18.17 15.57 8.93
CA SER A 280 18.23 16.78 9.75
C SER A 280 19.52 16.79 10.56
N PHE A 281 20.03 17.98 10.83
CA PHE A 281 21.24 18.16 11.63
C PHE A 281 20.97 18.19 13.13
N SER A 282 19.76 18.59 13.52
CA SER A 282 19.28 18.62 14.90
C SER A 282 17.94 17.90 15.01
N SER A 283 17.28 18.04 16.15
CA SER A 283 15.95 17.49 16.40
C SER A 283 14.82 18.17 15.60
N ASP A 284 15.11 19.24 14.85
CA ASP A 284 14.15 19.86 13.92
C ASP A 284 13.87 18.95 12.71
N ASN A 285 12.83 19.26 11.92
CA ASN A 285 12.35 18.40 10.82
C ASN A 285 12.01 16.97 11.30
N PRO A 286 11.25 16.84 12.39
CA PRO A 286 11.05 15.57 13.05
C PRO A 286 10.48 14.54 12.09
N LEU A 287 10.98 13.31 12.18
CA LEU A 287 10.32 12.19 11.54
C LEU A 287 8.86 12.13 12.00
N PRO A 288 7.89 12.01 11.08
CA PRO A 288 6.53 11.82 11.47
C PRO A 288 6.44 10.47 12.15
N ILE A 289 5.58 10.40 13.14
CA ILE A 289 5.27 9.16 13.86
C ILE A 289 4.95 8.07 12.84
N SER A 290 5.76 7.01 12.84
CA SER A 290 5.59 5.88 11.95
C SER A 290 4.74 4.82 12.66
N LEU A 291 3.46 4.78 12.33
CA LEU A 291 2.55 3.75 12.79
C LEU A 291 2.93 2.42 12.12
N ILE A 292 3.39 1.45 12.90
CA ILE A 292 3.74 0.10 12.42
C ILE A 292 2.47 -0.69 12.10
N SER A 293 1.48 -0.67 13.00
CA SER A 293 0.22 -1.37 12.79
C SER A 293 -0.91 -0.77 13.61
N PHE A 294 -2.14 -0.99 13.15
CA PHE A 294 -3.37 -0.81 13.92
C PHE A 294 -4.28 -2.01 13.63
N ASP A 295 -4.66 -2.74 14.68
CA ASP A 295 -5.45 -3.96 14.61
C ASP A 295 -6.72 -3.81 15.46
N ALA A 296 -7.85 -4.30 14.94
CA ALA A 296 -9.08 -4.49 15.70
C ALA A 296 -9.52 -5.97 15.62
N LYS A 297 -9.73 -6.62 16.76
CA LYS A 297 -10.11 -8.04 16.83
C LYS A 297 -11.23 -8.26 17.86
N VAL A 298 -12.15 -9.16 17.55
CA VAL A 298 -13.20 -9.56 18.49
C VAL A 298 -12.58 -10.29 19.67
N CYS A 299 -12.89 -9.86 20.89
CA CYS A 299 -12.49 -10.50 22.13
C CYS A 299 -13.71 -10.64 23.03
N GLU A 300 -14.21 -11.87 23.18
CA GLU A 300 -15.48 -12.19 23.84
C GLU A 300 -16.69 -11.49 23.19
N SER A 301 -17.26 -10.49 23.87
CA SER A 301 -18.39 -9.67 23.41
C SER A 301 -17.97 -8.21 23.15
N SER A 302 -16.66 -7.98 23.04
CA SER A 302 -16.03 -6.67 22.89
C SER A 302 -15.06 -6.67 21.71
N VAL A 303 -14.53 -5.50 21.37
CA VAL A 303 -13.46 -5.36 20.35
C VAL A 303 -12.18 -4.90 21.04
N CYS A 304 -11.14 -5.71 20.92
CA CYS A 304 -9.79 -5.39 21.39
C CYS A 304 -9.04 -4.68 20.27
N LEU A 305 -8.58 -3.47 20.56
CA LEU A 305 -7.82 -2.63 19.65
C LEU A 305 -6.38 -2.54 20.12
N SER A 306 -5.43 -2.65 19.21
CA SER A 306 -4.00 -2.50 19.50
C SER A 306 -3.28 -1.82 18.37
N TRP A 307 -2.30 -0.99 18.68
CA TRP A 307 -1.38 -0.43 17.71
C TRP A 307 0.02 -0.35 18.24
N GLN A 308 0.94 -0.22 17.29
CA GLN A 308 2.35 -0.09 17.54
C GLN A 308 2.92 1.09 16.76
N THR A 309 3.72 1.92 17.41
CA THR A 309 4.50 2.99 16.78
C THR A 309 5.96 2.60 16.76
N ALA A 310 6.67 2.88 15.66
CA ALA A 310 8.12 2.69 15.58
C ALA A 310 8.87 3.80 16.33
N SER A 311 8.35 5.02 16.21
CA SER A 311 8.81 6.25 16.86
C SER A 311 7.63 7.18 17.06
N GLU A 312 7.74 8.09 18.02
CA GLU A 312 6.81 9.19 18.22
C GLU A 312 7.58 10.50 18.33
N ILE A 313 7.15 11.55 17.64
CA ILE A 313 7.74 12.89 17.81
C ILE A 313 6.61 13.90 17.78
N ASN A 314 6.57 14.78 18.78
CA ASN A 314 5.50 15.76 19.01
C ASN A 314 4.08 15.15 19.11
N ASN A 315 3.97 13.85 19.39
CA ASN A 315 2.68 13.17 19.52
C ASN A 315 2.01 13.54 20.85
N ASP A 316 0.93 14.32 20.80
CA ASP A 316 0.17 14.65 22.01
C ASP A 316 -0.72 13.46 22.43
N PHE A 317 -1.55 12.97 21.51
CA PHE A 317 -2.45 11.84 21.77
C PHE A 317 -2.93 11.12 20.51
N PHE A 318 -3.31 9.87 20.72
CA PHE A 318 -4.10 9.09 19.77
C PHE A 318 -5.58 9.18 20.11
N THR A 319 -6.43 9.32 19.10
CA THR A 319 -7.89 9.17 19.17
C THR A 319 -8.27 7.93 18.38
N VAL A 320 -8.85 6.93 19.05
CA VAL A 320 -9.53 5.85 18.34
C VAL A 320 -10.92 6.35 17.97
N GLU A 321 -11.24 6.30 16.69
CA GLU A 321 -12.56 6.61 16.18
C GLU A 321 -13.26 5.33 15.74
N LYS A 322 -14.57 5.27 15.96
CA LYS A 322 -15.42 4.16 15.53
C LYS A 322 -16.54 4.62 14.63
N SER A 323 -17.00 3.73 13.76
CA SER A 323 -18.05 4.00 12.78
C SER A 323 -18.91 2.76 12.56
N LYS A 324 -20.18 2.96 12.22
CA LYS A 324 -21.12 1.90 11.83
C LYS A 324 -21.14 1.66 10.32
N ASP A 325 -20.78 2.66 9.53
CA ASP A 325 -20.90 2.68 8.07
C ASP A 325 -19.56 2.91 7.35
N GLY A 326 -18.48 3.19 8.09
CA GLY A 326 -17.17 3.54 7.57
C GLY A 326 -17.08 4.98 7.03
N VAL A 327 -18.15 5.77 7.13
CA VAL A 327 -18.27 7.12 6.58
C VAL A 327 -18.42 8.15 7.69
N THR A 328 -19.31 7.90 8.64
CA THR A 328 -19.58 8.78 9.79
C THR A 328 -18.82 8.26 10.99
N TRP A 329 -17.92 9.08 11.54
CA TRP A 329 -16.98 8.68 12.60
C TRP A 329 -17.30 9.39 13.91
N GLU A 330 -17.28 8.64 15.00
CA GLU A 330 -17.36 9.16 16.36
C GLU A 330 -16.08 8.86 17.14
N ALA A 331 -15.62 9.82 17.94
CA ALA A 331 -14.47 9.63 18.82
C ALA A 331 -14.87 8.66 19.95
N PHE A 332 -14.15 7.54 20.05
CA PHE A 332 -14.38 6.52 21.06
C PHE A 332 -13.51 6.76 22.30
N VAL A 333 -12.20 6.94 22.12
CA VAL A 333 -11.28 7.15 23.23
C VAL A 333 -10.01 7.88 22.80
N ASN A 334 -9.48 8.72 23.69
CA ASN A 334 -8.17 9.34 23.54
C ASN A 334 -7.16 8.69 24.48
N LEU A 335 -5.99 8.34 23.97
CA LEU A 335 -4.86 7.85 24.74
C LEU A 335 -3.69 8.79 24.54
N LYS A 336 -3.09 9.22 25.66
CA LYS A 336 -1.92 10.09 25.62
C LYS A 336 -0.75 9.41 24.89
N GLY A 337 -0.14 10.12 23.96
CA GLY A 337 1.09 9.73 23.30
C GLY A 337 2.29 9.81 24.23
N ALA A 338 3.44 9.33 23.80
CA ALA A 338 4.69 9.49 24.54
C ALA A 338 5.24 10.92 24.46
N GLY A 339 4.67 11.80 23.63
CA GLY A 339 5.29 13.06 23.25
C GLY A 339 6.41 12.78 22.24
N ASN A 340 7.52 12.25 22.75
CA ASN A 340 8.68 11.84 21.96
C ASN A 340 9.16 10.44 22.38
N SER A 341 9.36 9.54 21.42
CA SER A 341 9.91 8.21 21.57
C SER A 341 10.69 7.80 20.33
N GLN A 342 11.87 7.22 20.52
CA GLN A 342 12.64 6.57 19.44
C GLN A 342 12.58 5.04 19.53
N SER A 343 11.81 4.51 20.47
CA SER A 343 11.62 3.07 20.66
C SER A 343 10.19 2.67 20.31
N VAL A 344 10.05 1.40 19.94
CA VAL A 344 8.76 0.79 19.63
C VAL A 344 7.85 0.84 20.85
N LEU A 345 6.70 1.50 20.72
CA LEU A 345 5.69 1.58 21.77
C LEU A 345 4.43 0.83 21.38
N ASN A 346 3.79 0.21 22.38
CA ASN A 346 2.62 -0.63 22.19
C ASN A 346 1.45 -0.06 23.00
N TYR A 347 0.33 0.13 22.32
CA TYR A 347 -0.89 0.67 22.90
C TYR A 347 -2.04 -0.31 22.71
N LYS A 348 -2.99 -0.25 23.62
CA LYS A 348 -4.20 -1.07 23.55
C LYS A 348 -5.39 -0.40 24.22
N THR A 349 -6.57 -0.68 23.70
CA THR A 349 -7.85 -0.32 24.32
C THR A 349 -8.91 -1.37 23.99
N ILE A 350 -10.06 -1.30 24.65
CA ILE A 350 -11.16 -2.26 24.47
C ILE A 350 -12.47 -1.49 24.32
N ASP A 351 -13.15 -1.65 23.18
CA ASP A 351 -14.54 -1.22 23.03
C ASP A 351 -15.47 -2.29 23.62
N LYS A 352 -16.10 -1.95 24.76
CA LYS A 352 -17.06 -2.81 25.46
C LYS A 352 -18.48 -2.70 24.91
N SER A 353 -18.73 -1.77 23.99
CA SER A 353 -20.03 -1.54 23.38
C SER A 353 -19.86 -1.26 21.88
N PRO A 354 -19.30 -2.24 21.13
CA PRO A 354 -19.21 -2.14 19.68
C PRO A 354 -20.62 -2.13 19.07
N PHE A 355 -20.73 -1.63 17.83
CA PHE A 355 -21.98 -1.73 17.09
C PHE A 355 -22.30 -3.19 16.78
N SER A 356 -23.61 -3.50 16.76
CA SER A 356 -24.12 -4.80 16.31
C SER A 356 -23.77 -5.03 14.84
N ASP A 357 -23.43 -6.27 14.49
CA ASP A 357 -22.98 -6.68 13.17
C ASP A 357 -21.59 -6.09 12.86
N HIS A 358 -21.51 -5.01 12.09
CA HIS A 358 -20.23 -4.39 11.69
C HIS A 358 -19.88 -3.20 12.57
N SER A 359 -18.63 -3.17 13.03
CA SER A 359 -17.97 -2.00 13.60
C SER A 359 -16.69 -1.71 12.83
N TYR A 360 -16.47 -0.46 12.45
CA TYR A 360 -15.25 0.00 11.80
C TYR A 360 -14.47 0.88 12.75
N TYR A 361 -13.16 0.77 12.73
CA TYR A 361 -12.26 1.55 13.58
C TYR A 361 -11.14 2.16 12.77
N ARG A 362 -10.69 3.33 13.17
CA ARG A 362 -9.44 3.92 12.69
C ARG A 362 -8.74 4.64 13.83
N LEU A 363 -7.43 4.77 13.72
CA LEU A 363 -6.62 5.55 14.63
C LEU A 363 -6.39 6.93 14.03
N LYS A 364 -6.57 7.97 14.83
CA LYS A 364 -6.20 9.35 14.52
C LYS A 364 -5.11 9.78 15.49
N GLN A 365 -3.94 10.06 15.00
CA GLN A 365 -2.83 10.58 15.79
C GLN A 365 -2.83 12.10 15.71
N THR A 366 -2.71 12.79 16.84
CA THR A 366 -2.75 14.26 16.92
C THR A 366 -1.50 14.79 17.61
N ASP A 367 -0.84 15.73 16.94
CA ASP A 367 0.40 16.34 17.41
C ASP A 367 0.10 17.56 18.30
N PHE A 368 1.10 18.05 19.05
CA PHE A 368 0.93 19.21 19.95
C PHE A 368 0.48 20.50 19.25
N ASN A 369 0.73 20.62 17.94
CA ASN A 369 0.29 21.75 17.11
C ASN A 369 -1.16 21.59 16.60
N GLY A 370 -1.80 20.43 16.84
CA GLY A 370 -3.16 20.11 16.42
C GLY A 370 -3.28 19.46 15.04
N GLU A 371 -2.18 19.25 14.31
CA GLU A 371 -2.16 18.46 13.08
C GLU A 371 -2.41 16.98 13.37
N PHE A 372 -2.91 16.24 12.38
CA PHE A 372 -3.26 14.84 12.58
C PHE A 372 -3.13 13.98 11.34
N LYS A 373 -2.90 12.68 11.56
CA LYS A 373 -2.88 11.63 10.53
C LYS A 373 -3.77 10.46 10.92
N TYR A 374 -4.39 9.80 9.94
CA TYR A 374 -5.20 8.60 10.15
C TYR A 374 -4.46 7.31 9.74
N SER A 375 -4.80 6.20 10.41
CA SER A 375 -4.46 4.84 9.96
C SER A 375 -5.39 4.36 8.82
N SER A 376 -5.11 3.16 8.32
CA SER A 376 -6.11 2.34 7.62
C SER A 376 -7.33 2.06 8.52
N ILE A 377 -8.46 1.69 7.88
CA ILE A 377 -9.69 1.33 8.57
C ILE A 377 -9.70 -0.17 8.83
N GLU A 378 -9.92 -0.56 10.08
CA GLU A 378 -10.10 -1.95 10.49
C GLU A 378 -11.58 -2.25 10.74
N GLY A 379 -12.12 -3.22 10.01
CA GLY A 379 -13.50 -3.67 10.14
C GLY A 379 -13.60 -4.97 10.93
N VAL A 380 -14.49 -5.01 11.92
CA VAL A 380 -14.80 -6.23 12.68
C VAL A 380 -16.28 -6.54 12.61
N TYR A 381 -16.58 -7.84 12.57
CA TYR A 381 -17.94 -8.35 12.60
C TYR A 381 -18.18 -9.06 13.93
N LEU A 382 -19.10 -8.53 14.74
CA LEU A 382 -19.59 -9.20 15.93
C LEU A 382 -20.86 -9.97 15.61
N GLU A 383 -20.78 -11.29 15.70
CA GLU A 383 -21.97 -12.14 15.64
C GLU A 383 -22.90 -11.81 16.80
N ASN A 384 -24.05 -11.21 16.47
CA ASN A 384 -25.12 -11.00 17.41
C ASN A 384 -25.69 -12.37 17.81
N SER A 385 -25.62 -12.74 19.09
CA SER A 385 -26.14 -13.99 19.65
C SER A 385 -27.69 -14.10 19.64
N ILE A 386 -28.36 -13.33 18.78
CA ILE A 386 -29.82 -13.22 18.66
C ILE A 386 -30.40 -14.29 17.72
N ALA A 387 -29.72 -15.42 17.55
CA ALA A 387 -30.29 -16.59 16.87
C ALA A 387 -29.80 -17.93 17.44
N GLN A 388 -29.83 -18.12 18.77
CA GLN A 388 -29.96 -19.49 19.28
C GLN A 388 -31.37 -20.00 18.92
N ARG A 389 -31.47 -20.71 17.80
CA ARG A 389 -32.67 -21.47 17.42
C ARG A 389 -33.02 -22.43 18.56
N LEU A 390 -34.29 -22.52 18.91
CA LEU A 390 -34.81 -23.53 19.84
C LEU A 390 -34.44 -24.90 19.27
N THR A 391 -33.64 -25.67 20.00
CA THR A 391 -33.23 -27.02 19.60
C THR A 391 -33.86 -28.04 20.53
N ILE A 392 -34.36 -29.12 19.95
CA ILE A 392 -35.06 -30.18 20.68
C ILE A 392 -34.40 -31.51 20.37
N TYR A 393 -33.92 -32.21 21.41
CA TYR A 393 -33.27 -33.50 21.26
C TYR A 393 -33.46 -34.40 22.49
N PRO A 394 -33.43 -35.73 22.34
CA PRO A 394 -33.48 -36.43 21.06
C PRO A 394 -34.83 -36.19 20.35
N ASN A 395 -34.83 -36.26 19.02
CA ASN A 395 -36.04 -36.20 18.22
C ASN A 395 -35.83 -37.06 16.96
N PRO A 396 -36.44 -38.26 16.85
CA PRO A 396 -37.51 -38.80 17.71
C PRO A 396 -37.10 -39.12 19.16
N ALA A 397 -38.07 -39.09 20.08
CA ALA A 397 -37.88 -39.34 21.51
C ALA A 397 -38.82 -40.43 22.04
N ARG A 398 -38.36 -41.19 23.05
CA ARG A 398 -39.16 -42.24 23.71
C ARG A 398 -39.68 -41.78 25.07
N ASP A 399 -38.81 -41.49 26.03
CA ASP A 399 -39.27 -41.23 27.40
C ASP A 399 -39.06 -39.78 27.83
N ASN A 400 -38.03 -39.11 27.31
CA ASN A 400 -37.72 -37.72 27.64
C ASN A 400 -37.24 -36.93 26.42
N VAL A 401 -37.28 -35.61 26.55
CA VAL A 401 -36.79 -34.67 25.55
C VAL A 401 -36.17 -33.45 26.24
N THR A 402 -35.05 -32.96 25.70
CA THR A 402 -34.40 -31.72 26.13
C THR A 402 -34.67 -30.63 25.12
N ILE A 403 -35.17 -29.50 25.62
CA ILE A 403 -35.39 -28.26 24.87
C ILE A 403 -34.31 -27.26 25.31
N LYS A 404 -33.45 -26.85 24.38
CA LYS A 404 -32.44 -25.81 24.59
C LYS A 404 -32.85 -24.51 23.90
N GLY A 405 -32.70 -23.40 24.60
CA GLY A 405 -33.04 -22.07 24.11
C GLY A 405 -32.79 -20.98 25.14
N LEU A 406 -33.14 -19.74 24.80
CA LEU A 406 -33.03 -18.59 25.70
C LEU A 406 -33.95 -18.75 26.92
N SER A 407 -33.51 -18.31 28.09
CA SER A 407 -34.29 -18.37 29.33
C SER A 407 -35.66 -17.69 29.23
N THR A 408 -35.80 -16.68 28.37
CA THR A 408 -37.05 -15.98 28.08
C THR A 408 -38.03 -16.81 27.25
N GLU A 409 -37.54 -17.67 26.36
CA GLU A 409 -38.36 -18.61 25.57
C GLU A 409 -38.79 -19.81 26.43
N LEU A 410 -37.88 -20.31 27.28
CA LEU A 410 -38.10 -21.51 28.09
C LEU A 410 -39.07 -21.31 29.26
N LYS A 411 -39.44 -20.06 29.60
CA LYS A 411 -40.41 -19.75 30.67
C LYS A 411 -41.85 -20.17 30.34
N ASN A 412 -42.22 -20.20 29.06
CA ASN A 412 -43.61 -20.41 28.61
C ASN A 412 -43.69 -21.54 27.57
N ILE A 413 -43.09 -22.69 27.85
CA ILE A 413 -43.16 -23.84 26.96
C ILE A 413 -44.57 -24.44 26.99
N LYS A 414 -45.19 -24.58 25.81
CA LYS A 414 -46.47 -25.27 25.62
C LYS A 414 -46.32 -26.39 24.61
N ILE A 415 -47.06 -27.49 24.81
CA ILE A 415 -47.04 -28.65 23.93
C ILE A 415 -48.43 -28.89 23.37
N TYR A 416 -48.52 -29.10 22.05
CA TYR A 416 -49.75 -29.35 21.33
C TYR A 416 -49.69 -30.68 20.57
N ASN A 417 -50.81 -31.40 20.52
CA ASN A 417 -50.95 -32.55 19.62
C ASN A 417 -51.30 -32.08 18.18
N LEU A 418 -51.39 -33.02 17.23
CA LEU A 418 -51.75 -32.73 15.82
C LEU A 418 -53.13 -32.10 15.63
N MET A 419 -54.03 -32.24 16.62
CA MET A 419 -55.36 -31.62 16.60
C MET A 419 -55.35 -30.19 17.17
N GLY A 420 -54.18 -29.67 17.57
CA GLY A 420 -54.04 -28.34 18.18
C GLY A 420 -54.49 -28.27 19.64
N GLN A 421 -54.76 -29.41 20.29
CA GLN A 421 -55.09 -29.45 21.71
C GLN A 421 -53.82 -29.33 22.55
N GLU A 422 -53.84 -28.44 23.54
CA GLU A 422 -52.75 -28.27 24.50
C GLU A 422 -52.68 -29.50 25.42
N VAL A 423 -51.52 -30.13 25.49
CA VAL A 423 -51.22 -31.33 26.29
C VAL A 423 -50.06 -31.09 27.27
N THR A 424 -49.69 -29.84 27.53
CA THR A 424 -48.60 -29.45 28.43
C THR A 424 -48.76 -30.06 29.84
N SER A 425 -50.00 -30.24 30.32
CA SER A 425 -50.27 -30.88 31.62
C SER A 425 -49.98 -32.38 31.66
N SER A 426 -49.75 -33.02 30.51
CA SER A 426 -49.44 -34.44 30.38
C SER A 426 -47.94 -34.73 30.34
N VAL A 427 -47.09 -33.70 30.52
CA VAL A 427 -45.63 -33.83 30.63
C VAL A 427 -45.15 -33.30 31.97
N MET A 428 -44.00 -33.79 32.45
CA MET A 428 -43.38 -33.33 33.69
C MET A 428 -41.99 -32.78 33.43
N ILE A 429 -41.60 -31.71 34.13
CA ILE A 429 -40.23 -31.18 34.05
C ILE A 429 -39.32 -32.06 34.91
N ILE A 430 -38.35 -32.72 34.28
CA ILE A 430 -37.33 -33.55 34.94
C ILE A 430 -36.20 -32.65 35.46
N LYS A 431 -35.73 -31.69 34.64
CA LYS A 431 -34.70 -30.72 35.00
C LYS A 431 -34.97 -29.36 34.36
N ASN A 432 -34.65 -28.31 35.10
CA ASN A 432 -34.79 -26.93 34.63
C ASN A 432 -33.51 -26.14 34.92
N ASN A 433 -32.81 -25.74 33.86
CA ASN A 433 -31.63 -24.89 33.92
C ASN A 433 -31.88 -23.60 33.16
N ILE A 434 -30.98 -22.63 33.32
CA ILE A 434 -31.07 -21.31 32.68
C ILE A 434 -31.20 -21.40 31.14
N THR A 435 -30.58 -22.41 30.51
CA THR A 435 -30.50 -22.57 29.05
C THR A 435 -31.13 -23.86 28.51
N SER A 436 -31.75 -24.67 29.38
CA SER A 436 -32.37 -25.94 28.98
C SER A 436 -33.48 -26.42 29.91
N VAL A 437 -34.54 -27.00 29.35
CA VAL A 437 -35.59 -27.72 30.09
C VAL A 437 -35.65 -29.16 29.58
N GLU A 438 -35.55 -30.12 30.49
CA GLU A 438 -35.71 -31.56 30.22
C GLU A 438 -37.12 -31.98 30.65
N LEU A 439 -37.89 -32.58 29.75
CA LEU A 439 -39.27 -32.99 29.94
C LEU A 439 -39.43 -34.50 29.85
N ASP A 440 -40.22 -35.07 30.75
CA ASP A 440 -40.77 -36.43 30.69
C ASP A 440 -41.99 -36.44 29.78
N ILE A 441 -41.92 -37.21 28.71
CA ILE A 441 -42.97 -37.38 27.71
C ILE A 441 -43.52 -38.81 27.68
N SER A 442 -43.16 -39.65 28.64
CA SER A 442 -43.53 -41.08 28.69
C SER A 442 -45.05 -41.33 28.70
N LEU A 443 -45.83 -40.39 29.25
CA LEU A 443 -47.29 -40.45 29.30
C LEU A 443 -47.98 -39.99 28.00
N LEU A 444 -47.23 -39.42 27.05
CA LEU A 444 -47.77 -39.07 25.74
C LEU A 444 -47.89 -40.33 24.87
N ILE A 445 -49.01 -40.44 24.15
CA ILE A 445 -49.20 -41.48 23.14
C ILE A 445 -48.21 -41.29 21.98
N GLN A 446 -47.90 -42.36 21.25
CA GLN A 446 -47.04 -42.28 20.06
C GLN A 446 -47.65 -41.33 19.02
N GLY A 447 -46.85 -40.42 18.48
CA GLY A 447 -47.32 -39.41 17.54
C GLY A 447 -46.44 -38.16 17.47
N THR A 448 -46.86 -37.19 16.64
CA THR A 448 -46.16 -35.90 16.48
C THR A 448 -46.78 -34.83 17.37
N TYR A 449 -45.93 -34.05 18.03
CA TYR A 449 -46.30 -32.94 18.90
C TYR A 449 -45.58 -31.67 18.46
N TYR A 450 -46.15 -30.51 18.79
CA TYR A 450 -45.50 -29.21 18.57
C TYR A 450 -45.21 -28.53 19.90
N VAL A 451 -43.95 -28.20 20.12
CA VAL A 451 -43.52 -27.29 21.17
C VAL A 451 -43.64 -25.87 20.66
N LYS A 452 -44.32 -25.02 21.43
CA LYS A 452 -44.45 -23.59 21.18
C LYS A 452 -43.91 -22.82 22.36
N THR A 453 -43.08 -21.82 22.06
CA THR A 453 -42.63 -20.79 22.99
C THR A 453 -43.22 -19.44 22.57
N ASN A 454 -42.79 -18.33 23.18
CA ASN A 454 -43.33 -17.00 22.86
C ASN A 454 -43.09 -16.63 21.39
N ASN A 455 -41.91 -16.94 20.84
CA ASN A 455 -41.53 -16.52 19.49
C ASN A 455 -41.20 -17.68 18.52
N GLN A 456 -41.15 -18.93 18.98
CA GLN A 456 -40.72 -20.07 18.17
C GLN A 456 -41.63 -21.30 18.33
N HIS A 457 -41.59 -22.20 17.35
CA HIS A 457 -42.23 -23.50 17.43
C HIS A 457 -41.35 -24.58 16.76
N ASN A 458 -41.35 -25.80 17.31
CA ASN A 458 -40.63 -26.95 16.79
C ASN A 458 -41.42 -28.24 17.02
N SER A 459 -41.26 -29.23 16.15
CA SER A 459 -41.95 -30.52 16.27
C SER A 459 -41.14 -31.55 17.07
N ILE A 460 -41.83 -32.43 17.80
CA ILE A 460 -41.31 -33.61 18.49
C ILE A 460 -42.03 -34.84 17.93
N ILE A 461 -41.29 -35.90 17.62
CA ILE A 461 -41.82 -37.21 17.24
C ILE A 461 -41.66 -38.14 18.44
N LYS A 462 -42.79 -38.54 19.05
CA LYS A 462 -42.86 -39.52 20.16
C LYS A 462 -42.96 -40.95 19.59
N GLN A 463 -42.02 -41.81 19.99
CA GLN A 463 -42.00 -43.24 19.68
C GLN A 463 -42.45 -44.11 20.84
#